data_AF-A0A1H2ZZW0-F1
#
_entry.id   AF-A0A1H2ZZW0-F1
#
_cell.length_a   1.000
_cell.length_b   1.000
_cell.length_c   1.000
_cell.angle_alpha   90.00
_cell.angle_beta   90.00
_cell.angle_gamma   90.00
#
_symmetry.space_group_name_H-M   'P 1'
#
loop_
_entity.id
_entity.type
_entity.pdbx_description
1 polymer ?
#
loop_
_entity_poly.entity_id
_entity_poly.type
_entity_poly.pdbx_seq_one_letter_code
_entity_poly.pdbx_strand_id
1 'polypeptide(L)'
;MIVFGHPKLARLPSATAYCCTAASSSGEDLADLRASCRRFAFDHGLRITAWAAEATPDDLNERCTSLLRYAIEFANDPETDLLLIAESRTLIRSWGAAVFLARSLSPEDTKILQVPSTRHRRLGS
;
A
#
# COMPACT_ATOMS: atom_id res chain seq x y z
N MET A 1 -35.31 -19.13 4.59
CA MET A 1 -33.93 -19.47 4.98
C MET A 1 -33.10 -18.22 4.79
N ILE A 2 -32.86 -17.46 5.87
CA ILE A 2 -32.06 -16.23 5.82
C ILE A 2 -30.63 -16.67 6.12
N VAL A 3 -29.76 -16.65 5.11
CA VAL A 3 -28.32 -16.81 5.30
C VAL A 3 -27.81 -15.50 5.87
N PHE A 4 -27.66 -15.44 7.19
CA PHE A 4 -26.87 -14.39 7.81
C PHE A 4 -25.41 -14.65 7.45
N GLY A 5 -24.92 -13.97 6.40
CA GLY A 5 -23.49 -13.82 6.16
C GLY A 5 -22.84 -13.33 7.44
N HIS A 6 -21.74 -13.97 7.84
CA HIS A 6 -21.08 -13.72 9.11
C HIS A 6 -20.94 -12.22 9.37
N PRO A 7 -21.50 -11.69 10.47
CA PRO A 7 -21.15 -10.34 10.87
C PRO A 7 -19.64 -10.39 11.15
N LYS A 8 -18.85 -9.52 10.50
CA LYS A 8 -17.47 -9.21 10.90
C LYS A 8 -17.54 -8.58 12.31
N LEU A 9 -17.78 -9.43 13.32
CA LEU A 9 -17.91 -9.09 14.72
C LEU A 9 -16.56 -8.57 15.22
N ALA A 10 -16.50 -7.29 15.56
CA ALA A 10 -15.44 -6.65 16.35
C ALA A 10 -13.97 -6.92 15.95
N ARG A 11 -13.67 -7.34 14.70
CA ARG A 11 -12.28 -7.46 14.24
C ARG A 11 -11.78 -6.08 13.82
N LEU A 12 -10.57 -5.71 14.28
CA LEU A 12 -9.88 -4.55 13.72
C LEU A 12 -9.73 -4.74 12.21
N PRO A 13 -10.00 -3.71 11.37
CA PRO A 13 -9.87 -3.82 9.93
C PRO A 13 -8.48 -4.36 9.55
N SER A 14 -8.44 -5.37 8.69
CA SER A 14 -7.18 -5.95 8.23
C SER A 14 -6.59 -5.11 7.10
N ALA A 15 -5.28 -4.92 7.16
CA ALA A 15 -4.55 -4.21 6.13
C ALA A 15 -3.40 -5.07 5.61
N THR A 16 -3.18 -5.00 4.30
CA THR A 16 -1.96 -5.50 3.70
C THR A 16 -1.08 -4.31 3.33
N ALA A 17 0.21 -4.38 3.68
CA ALA A 17 1.14 -3.29 3.45
C ALA A 17 2.12 -3.64 2.33
N TYR A 18 2.14 -2.79 1.30
CA TYR A 18 3.12 -2.82 0.22
C TYR A 18 4.11 -1.65 0.40
N CYS A 19 5.41 -1.96 0.42
CA CYS A 19 6.48 -0.97 0.56
C CYS A 19 7.42 -1.06 -0.64
N CYS A 20 7.65 0.03 -1.37
CA CYS A 20 8.59 0.03 -2.49
C CYS A 20 9.59 1.17 -2.47
N THR A 21 10.82 0.87 -2.88
CA THR A 21 11.89 1.85 -3.05
C THR A 21 12.55 1.68 -4.42
N ALA A 22 13.11 2.76 -4.98
CA ALA A 22 13.83 2.66 -6.25
C ALA A 22 15.22 2.05 -6.01
N ALA A 23 15.59 1.05 -6.82
CA ALA A 23 16.82 0.26 -6.64
C ALA A 23 18.10 1.10 -6.63
N SER A 24 18.16 2.20 -7.36
CA SER A 24 19.33 3.09 -7.42
C SER A 24 19.26 4.30 -6.50
N SER A 25 18.18 4.50 -5.75
CA SER A 25 17.95 5.76 -5.05
C SER A 25 18.50 5.81 -3.63
N SER A 26 19.00 6.99 -3.24
CA SER A 26 19.25 7.40 -1.84
C SER A 26 17.95 7.78 -1.08
N GLY A 27 16.83 7.16 -1.47
CA GLY A 27 15.49 7.41 -0.93
C GLY A 27 15.31 6.97 0.53
N GLU A 28 14.05 6.90 0.98
CA GLU A 28 13.75 6.18 2.22
C GLU A 28 14.00 4.68 1.99
N ASP A 29 14.75 4.07 2.90
CA ASP A 29 15.01 2.64 2.85
C ASP A 29 13.71 1.87 3.14
N LEU A 30 13.61 0.62 2.68
CA LEU A 30 12.43 -0.22 2.94
C LEU A 30 12.10 -0.35 4.43
N ALA A 31 13.10 -0.23 5.31
CA ALA A 31 12.89 -0.20 6.75
C ALA A 31 12.09 1.03 7.22
N ASP A 32 12.39 2.22 6.68
CA ASP A 32 11.69 3.48 6.99
C ASP A 32 10.25 3.45 6.46
N LEU A 33 10.06 2.91 5.24
CA LEU A 33 8.73 2.74 4.65
C LEU A 33 7.87 1.77 5.46
N ARG A 34 8.46 0.67 5.93
CA ARG A 34 7.79 -0.29 6.83
C ARG A 34 7.41 0.36 8.16
N ALA A 35 8.31 1.16 8.74
CA ALA A 35 8.03 1.89 9.98
C ALA A 35 6.86 2.88 9.79
N SER A 36 6.82 3.56 8.64
CA SER A 36 5.73 4.47 8.27
C SER A 36 4.40 3.72 8.14
N CYS A 37 4.37 2.56 7.47
CA CYS A 37 3.17 1.71 7.39
C CYS A 37 2.70 1.25 8.76
N ARG A 38 3.61 0.81 9.64
CA ARG A 38 3.26 0.38 11.01
C ARG A 38 2.63 1.52 11.80
N ARG A 39 3.22 2.70 11.74
CA ARG A 39 2.73 3.89 12.44
C ARG A 39 1.36 4.30 11.93
N PHE A 40 1.18 4.37 10.61
CA PHE A 40 -0.11 4.67 10.00
C PHE A 40 -1.17 3.64 10.41
N ALA A 41 -0.86 2.34 10.34
CA ALA A 41 -1.80 1.30 10.75
C ALA A 41 -2.18 1.44 12.24
N PHE A 42 -1.22 1.71 13.12
CA PHE A 42 -1.46 1.94 14.54
C PHE A 42 -2.37 3.16 14.76
N ASP A 43 -2.05 4.30 14.15
CA ASP A 43 -2.79 5.56 14.30
C ASP A 43 -4.24 5.44 13.79
N HIS A 44 -4.49 4.52 12.84
CA HIS A 44 -5.80 4.27 12.25
C HIS A 44 -6.51 3.00 12.78
N GLY A 45 -5.96 2.34 13.80
CA GLY A 45 -6.57 1.13 14.38
C GLY A 45 -6.64 -0.05 13.40
N LEU A 46 -5.70 -0.15 12.47
CA LEU A 46 -5.60 -1.21 11.47
C LEU A 46 -4.65 -2.31 11.95
N ARG A 47 -4.99 -3.56 11.63
CA ARG A 47 -4.10 -4.70 11.86
C ARG A 47 -3.44 -5.11 10.55
N ILE A 48 -2.12 -4.96 10.46
CA ILE A 48 -1.38 -5.43 9.28
C ILE A 48 -1.29 -6.97 9.31
N THR A 49 -1.85 -7.64 8.32
CA THR A 49 -1.91 -9.10 8.19
C THR A 49 -0.86 -9.65 7.23
N ALA A 50 -0.49 -8.88 6.21
CA ALA A 50 0.51 -9.28 5.22
C ALA A 50 1.42 -8.10 4.83
N TRP A 51 2.61 -8.46 4.35
CA TRP A 51 3.64 -7.52 3.90
C TRP A 51 4.18 -7.93 2.55
N ALA A 52 4.29 -6.97 1.65
CA ALA A 52 5.15 -7.03 0.48
C ALA A 52 6.15 -5.87 0.54
N ALA A 53 7.42 -6.16 0.23
CA ALA A 53 8.44 -5.13 0.16
C ALA A 53 9.43 -5.45 -0.96
N GLU A 54 9.68 -4.50 -1.84
CA GLU A 54 10.60 -4.70 -2.96
C GLU A 54 11.35 -3.42 -3.34
N ALA A 55 12.56 -3.61 -3.84
CA ALA A 55 13.26 -2.58 -4.59
C ALA A 55 12.85 -2.72 -6.05
N THR A 56 12.15 -1.73 -6.58
CA THR A 56 11.69 -1.77 -7.97
C THR A 56 12.75 -1.21 -8.92
N PRO A 57 12.78 -1.67 -10.18
CA PRO A 57 13.64 -1.10 -11.23
C PRO A 57 13.44 0.42 -11.38
N ASP A 58 14.42 1.10 -11.95
CA ASP A 58 14.30 2.54 -12.24
C ASP A 58 13.36 2.82 -13.43
N ASP A 59 13.01 1.80 -14.20
CA ASP A 59 12.04 1.92 -15.28
C ASP A 59 10.63 2.20 -14.74
N LEU A 60 9.93 3.18 -15.32
CA LEU A 60 8.61 3.59 -14.84
C LEU A 60 7.53 2.54 -15.14
N ASN A 61 7.60 1.89 -16.29
CA ASN A 61 6.59 0.91 -16.70
C ASN A 61 6.71 -0.36 -15.85
N GLU A 62 7.93 -0.86 -15.65
CA GLU A 62 8.19 -2.01 -14.78
C GLU A 62 7.72 -1.75 -13.34
N ARG A 63 7.92 -0.54 -12.83
CA ARG A 63 7.40 -0.09 -11.53
C ARG A 63 5.88 -0.14 -11.45
N CYS A 64 5.22 0.47 -12.43
CA CYS A 64 3.76 0.45 -12.50
C CYS A 64 3.23 -0.99 -12.60
N THR A 65 3.87 -1.84 -13.41
CA THR A 65 3.51 -3.26 -13.55
C THR A 65 3.67 -4.02 -12.24
N SER A 66 4.78 -3.82 -11.51
CA SER A 66 4.99 -4.51 -10.24
C SER A 66 3.95 -4.09 -9.20
N LEU A 67 3.70 -2.78 -9.09
CA LEU A 67 2.70 -2.23 -8.18
C LEU A 67 1.27 -2.71 -8.53
N LEU A 68 0.95 -2.81 -9.82
CA LEU A 68 -0.33 -3.34 -10.28
C LEU A 68 -0.51 -4.82 -9.97
N ARG A 69 0.53 -5.64 -10.19
CA ARG A 69 0.51 -7.06 -9.84
C ARG A 69 0.15 -7.22 -8.37
N TYR A 70 0.83 -6.48 -7.49
CA TYR A 70 0.53 -6.52 -6.06
C TYR A 70 -0.86 -5.99 -5.73
N ALA A 71 -1.28 -4.86 -6.31
CA ALA A 71 -2.63 -4.33 -6.10
C ALA A 71 -3.72 -5.34 -6.51
N ILE A 72 -3.53 -6.07 -7.61
CA ILE A 72 -4.45 -7.11 -8.10
C ILE A 72 -4.41 -8.35 -7.20
N GLU A 73 -3.22 -8.85 -6.84
CA GLU A 73 -3.06 -9.97 -5.91
C GLU A 73 -3.78 -9.67 -4.58
N PHE A 74 -3.66 -8.45 -4.07
CA PHE A 74 -4.30 -8.03 -2.82
C PHE A 74 -5.80 -7.74 -2.96
N ALA A 75 -6.27 -7.19 -4.08
CA ALA A 75 -7.69 -6.99 -4.31
C ALA A 75 -8.47 -8.32 -4.35
N ASN A 76 -7.77 -9.43 -4.66
CA ASN A 76 -8.35 -10.77 -4.67
C ASN A 76 -8.18 -11.53 -3.34
N ASP A 77 -7.56 -10.95 -2.32
CA ASP A 77 -7.40 -11.57 -1.00
C ASP A 77 -8.65 -11.30 -0.13
N PRO A 78 -9.49 -12.32 0.14
CA PRO A 78 -10.72 -12.14 0.93
C PRO A 78 -10.47 -11.75 2.40
N GLU A 79 -9.23 -11.94 2.89
CA GLU A 79 -8.85 -11.61 4.26
C GLU A 79 -8.36 -10.18 4.43
N THR A 80 -8.17 -9.42 3.33
CA THR A 80 -7.67 -8.05 3.34
C THR A 80 -8.81 -7.04 3.18
N ASP A 81 -8.98 -6.13 4.16
CA ASP A 81 -9.97 -5.05 4.05
C ASP A 81 -9.39 -3.78 3.38
N LEU A 82 -8.08 -3.56 3.47
CA LEU A 82 -7.37 -2.35 3.03
C LEU A 82 -5.97 -2.65 2.48
N LEU A 83 -5.56 -1.92 1.44
CA LEU A 83 -4.19 -1.95 0.93
C LEU A 83 -3.46 -0.65 1.30
N LEU A 84 -2.40 -0.74 2.11
CA LEU A 84 -1.53 0.37 2.46
C LEU A 84 -0.31 0.37 1.53
N ILE A 85 -0.07 1.48 0.83
CA ILE A 85 1.09 1.62 -0.04
C ILE A 85 2.01 2.72 0.49
N ALA A 86 3.26 2.36 0.79
CA ALA A 86 4.34 3.28 1.11
C ALA A 86 5.43 3.21 0.05
N GLU A 87 5.73 4.35 -0.59
CA GLU A 87 6.73 4.40 -1.65
C GLU A 87 7.76 5.50 -1.38
N SER A 88 9.00 5.26 -1.82
CA SER A 88 10.00 6.32 -1.82
C SER A 88 9.57 7.48 -2.75
N ARG A 89 10.04 8.70 -2.48
CA ARG A 89 9.57 9.92 -3.18
C ARG A 89 9.76 9.89 -4.69
N THR A 90 10.78 9.19 -5.16
CA THR A 90 11.08 9.02 -6.59
C THR A 90 10.03 8.17 -7.32
N LEU A 91 9.12 7.53 -6.57
CA LEU A 91 8.10 6.60 -7.07
C LEU A 91 6.67 7.15 -7.02
N ILE A 92 6.41 8.31 -6.40
CA ILE A 92 5.05 8.87 -6.19
C ILE A 92 4.18 8.95 -7.48
N ARG A 93 4.79 9.10 -8.65
CA ARG A 93 4.08 9.10 -9.94
C ARG A 93 3.57 7.71 -10.36
N SER A 94 4.29 6.65 -10.00
CA SER A 94 3.91 5.25 -10.25
C SER A 94 2.69 4.85 -9.41
N TRP A 95 2.64 5.30 -8.15
CA TRP A 95 1.49 5.15 -7.26
C TRP A 95 0.19 5.63 -7.89
N GLY A 96 0.16 6.88 -8.35
CA GLY A 96 -1.06 7.49 -8.89
C GLY A 96 -1.61 6.73 -10.10
N ALA A 97 -0.74 6.25 -10.98
CA ALA A 97 -1.12 5.46 -12.15
C ALA A 97 -1.63 4.07 -11.77
N ALA A 98 -0.97 3.36 -10.84
CA ALA A 98 -1.38 2.03 -10.44
C ALA A 98 -2.65 2.04 -9.59
N VAL A 99 -2.84 3.02 -8.71
CA VAL A 99 -4.08 3.18 -7.94
C VAL A 99 -5.26 3.48 -8.86
N PHE A 100 -5.07 4.35 -9.86
CA PHE A 100 -6.08 4.60 -10.87
C PHE A 100 -6.48 3.31 -11.59
N LEU A 101 -5.50 2.55 -12.09
CA LEU A 101 -5.73 1.30 -12.80
C LEU A 101 -6.35 0.20 -11.91
N ALA A 102 -5.88 0.04 -10.67
CA ALA A 102 -6.45 -0.92 -9.73
C ALA A 102 -7.92 -0.61 -9.39
N ARG A 103 -8.26 0.68 -9.21
CA ARG A 103 -9.65 1.12 -9.03
C ARG A 103 -10.50 0.89 -10.28
N SER A 104 -9.94 1.02 -11.47
CA SER A 104 -10.64 0.70 -12.72
C SER A 104 -10.91 -0.80 -12.88
N LEU A 105 -10.04 -1.66 -12.35
CA LEU A 105 -10.16 -3.12 -12.45
C LEU A 105 -11.01 -3.74 -11.34
N SER A 106 -11.05 -3.13 -10.15
CA SER A 106 -11.89 -3.58 -9.02
C SER A 106 -12.53 -2.37 -8.32
N PRO A 107 -13.61 -1.81 -8.90
CA PRO A 107 -14.24 -0.58 -8.41
C PRO A 107 -15.01 -0.77 -7.09
N GLU A 108 -15.38 -1.99 -6.71
CA GLU A 108 -16.29 -2.23 -5.57
C GLU A 108 -15.56 -2.66 -4.28
N ASP A 109 -14.37 -3.26 -4.34
CA ASP A 109 -13.73 -3.89 -3.17
C ASP A 109 -12.41 -3.25 -2.69
N THR A 110 -11.73 -2.42 -3.49
CA THR A 110 -10.34 -2.07 -3.16
C THR A 110 -10.20 -0.68 -2.51
N LYS A 111 -10.15 -0.66 -1.17
CA LYS A 111 -9.78 0.55 -0.40
C LYS A 111 -8.25 0.68 -0.33
N ILE A 112 -7.67 1.31 -1.35
CA ILE A 112 -6.23 1.61 -1.40
C ILE A 112 -5.95 2.94 -0.71
N LEU A 113 -5.02 2.95 0.26
CA LEU A 113 -4.57 4.13 0.99
C LEU A 113 -3.07 4.37 0.78
N GLN A 114 -2.71 5.63 0.51
CA GLN A 114 -1.32 6.06 0.50
C GLN A 114 -0.84 6.31 1.93
N VAL A 115 0.30 5.74 2.30
CA VAL A 115 0.99 6.05 3.54
C VAL A 115 1.98 7.18 3.28
N PRO A 116 1.86 8.33 3.95
CA PRO A 116 2.77 9.46 3.74
C PRO A 116 4.19 9.13 4.21
N SER A 117 5.17 9.46 3.38
CA SER A 117 6.62 9.41 3.68
C SER A 117 6.97 10.35 4.87
N THR A 118 7.75 9.84 5.83
CA THR A 118 8.09 10.56 7.07
C THR A 118 9.01 11.77 6.91
N ARG A 119 9.75 11.90 5.81
CA ARG A 119 10.72 13.01 5.62
C ARG A 119 10.13 14.39 5.31
N HIS A 120 8.88 14.68 5.65
CA HIS A 120 8.21 15.93 5.22
C HIS A 120 8.62 17.21 5.98
N ARG A 121 9.76 17.22 6.69
CA ARG A 121 10.20 18.40 7.46
C ARG A 121 11.69 18.69 7.34
N ARG A 122 12.07 19.47 6.31
CA ARG A 122 12.92 20.66 6.45
C ARG A 122 12.45 21.71 5.45
N LEU A 123 11.59 22.60 5.93
CA LEU A 123 11.46 23.94 5.39
C LEU A 123 12.80 24.68 5.58
N GLY A 124 13.11 25.52 4.60
CA GLY A 124 14.15 26.57 4.53
C GLY A 124 15.14 26.72 5.68
N SER A 125 16.42 26.71 5.31
CA SER A 125 17.43 27.64 5.83
C SER A 125 18.26 28.14 4.67
#